data_AF-A0A967JUL1-F1
#
_entry.id   AF-A0A967JUL1-F1
#
_cell.length_a   1.000
_cell.length_b   1.000
_cell.length_c   1.000
_cell.angle_alpha   90.00
_cell.angle_beta   90.00
_cell.angle_gamma   90.00
#
_symmetry.space_group_name_H-M   'P 1'
#
loop_
_entity.id
_entity.type
_entity.pdbx_description
1 polymer ?
#
loop_
_entity_poly.entity_id
_entity_poly.type
_entity_poly.pdbx_seq_one_letter_code
_entity_poly.pdbx_strand_id
1 'polypeptide(L)'
;LALALGEEARFTCIEHDDEIAAVAESAWKDAGVDDRIERIGDDAGRALDALLEQGEAALFDLAYIDADKERQVDYYEHCLRLVRPGGLIAVDNTL
;
A
#
# COMPACT_ATOMS: atom_id res chain seq x y z
N LEU A 1 0.73 -0.38 11.06
CA LEU A 1 0.85 1.06 10.71
C LEU A 1 -0.38 1.86 11.15
N ALA A 2 -1.60 1.46 10.79
CA ALA A 2 -2.84 2.20 11.10
C ALA A 2 -3.08 2.54 12.59
N LEU A 3 -2.62 1.70 13.52
CA LEU A 3 -2.68 1.97 14.96
C LEU A 3 -1.67 3.03 15.44
N ALA A 4 -0.61 3.30 14.68
CA ALA A 4 0.51 4.14 15.10
C ALA A 4 0.52 5.55 14.48
N LEU A 5 -0.04 5.72 13.28
CA LEU A 5 0.07 6.96 12.49
C LEU A 5 -1.04 8.00 12.77
N GLY A 6 -1.90 7.76 13.77
CA GLY A 6 -2.99 8.67 14.15
C GLY A 6 -4.25 8.54 13.28
N GLU A 7 -5.36 9.11 13.73
CA GLU A 7 -6.72 8.93 13.14
C GLU A 7 -6.89 9.56 11.75
N GLU A 8 -6.07 10.56 11.40
CA GLU A 8 -6.15 11.19 10.07
C GLU A 8 -5.35 10.45 8.99
N ALA A 9 -4.53 9.47 9.37
CA ALA A 9 -3.83 8.65 8.40
C ALA A 9 -4.81 7.89 7.51
N ARG A 10 -4.46 7.76 6.22
CA ARG A 10 -5.19 6.98 5.22
C ARG A 10 -4.23 5.97 4.60
N PHE A 11 -4.75 4.81 4.25
CA PHE A 11 -3.96 3.70 3.74
C PHE A 11 -4.60 3.16 2.47
N THR A 12 -3.78 3.04 1.42
CA THR A 12 -4.10 2.23 0.24
C THR A 12 -3.37 0.91 0.40
N CYS A 13 -4.11 -0.20 0.49
CA CYS A 13 -3.57 -1.54 0.63
C CYS A 13 -3.87 -2.33 -0.65
N ILE A 14 -2.84 -2.92 -1.25
CA ILE A 14 -3.00 -3.76 -2.44
C ILE A 14 -2.82 -5.22 -2.02
N GLU A 15 -3.90 -6.00 -2.08
CA GLU A 15 -3.91 -7.43 -1.81
C GLU A 15 -4.90 -8.09 -2.76
N HIS A 16 -4.38 -8.95 -3.63
CA HIS A 16 -5.10 -9.61 -4.71
C HIS A 16 -5.77 -10.91 -4.27
N ASP A 17 -5.28 -11.54 -3.20
CA ASP A 17 -5.87 -12.75 -2.65
C ASP A 17 -7.05 -12.40 -1.73
N ASP A 18 -8.27 -12.72 -2.16
CA ASP A 18 -9.49 -12.41 -1.40
C ASP A 18 -9.60 -13.17 -0.07
N GLU A 19 -9.00 -14.36 0.07
CA GLU A 19 -9.01 -15.10 1.33
C GLU A 19 -8.11 -14.42 2.37
N ILE A 20 -6.92 -13.98 1.95
CA ILE A 20 -6.00 -13.21 2.80
C ILE A 20 -6.59 -11.85 3.12
N ALA A 21 -7.17 -11.17 2.13
CA ALA A 21 -7.83 -9.88 2.31
C ALA A 21 -8.97 -9.97 3.34
N ALA A 22 -9.79 -11.03 3.30
CA ALA A 22 -10.87 -11.20 4.26
C ALA A 22 -10.38 -11.30 5.71
N VAL A 23 -9.24 -11.97 5.94
CA VAL A 23 -8.59 -12.03 7.26
C VAL A 23 -8.11 -10.64 7.68
N ALA A 24 -7.46 -9.91 6.79
CA ALA A 24 -6.96 -8.57 7.06
C ALA A 24 -8.11 -7.59 7.38
N GLU A 25 -9.17 -7.58 6.56
CA GLU A 25 -10.36 -6.75 6.76
C GLU A 25 -11.09 -7.06 8.07
N SER A 26 -11.18 -8.34 8.46
CA SER A 26 -11.70 -8.71 9.78
C SER A 26 -10.84 -8.12 10.90
N ALA A 27 -9.51 -8.24 10.80
CA ALA A 27 -8.60 -7.69 11.80
C ALA A 27 -8.65 -6.16 11.87
N TRP A 28 -8.83 -5.47 10.73
CA TRP A 28 -8.99 -4.01 10.69
C TRP A 28 -10.27 -3.57 11.41
N LYS A 29 -11.38 -4.28 11.21
CA LYS A 29 -12.64 -4.03 11.92
C LYS A 29 -12.53 -4.25 13.41
N ASP A 30 -11.91 -5.36 13.82
CA ASP A 30 -11.71 -5.67 15.24
C ASP A 30 -10.81 -4.63 15.93
N ALA A 31 -9.87 -4.05 15.19
CA ALA A 31 -9.01 -2.97 15.66
C ALA A 31 -9.63 -1.56 15.54
N GLY A 32 -10.81 -1.42 14.91
CA GLY A 32 -11.48 -0.14 14.69
C GLY A 32 -10.71 0.83 13.79
N VAL A 33 -10.06 0.31 12.74
CA VAL A 33 -9.24 1.11 11.81
C VAL A 33 -9.66 0.96 10.35
N ASP A 34 -10.70 0.19 10.07
CA ASP A 34 -11.18 -0.17 8.73
C ASP A 34 -11.69 1.04 7.93
N ASP A 35 -12.19 2.06 8.61
CA ASP A 35 -12.67 3.32 8.00
C ASP A 35 -11.56 4.15 7.32
N ARG A 36 -10.30 3.80 7.55
CA ARG A 36 -9.11 4.53 7.05
C ARG A 36 -8.30 3.74 6.04
N ILE A 37 -8.71 2.50 5.73
CA ILE A 37 -7.98 1.60 4.86
C ILE A 37 -8.85 1.28 3.64
N GLU A 38 -8.35 1.64 2.46
CA GLU A 38 -8.94 1.23 1.18
C GLU A 38 -8.14 0.06 0.62
N ARG A 39 -8.84 -1.04 0.31
CA ARG A 39 -8.25 -2.21 -0.35
C ARG A 39 -8.45 -2.14 -1.86
N ILE A 40 -7.38 -2.37 -2.60
CA ILE A 40 -7.40 -2.65 -4.05
C ILE A 40 -7.14 -4.14 -4.25
N GLY A 41 -8.13 -4.86 -4.78
CA GLY A 41 -8.08 -6.29 -5.09
C GLY A 41 -7.65 -6.59 -6.53
N ASP A 42 -6.47 -6.12 -6.93
CA ASP A 42 -5.90 -6.38 -8.27
C ASP A 42 -4.40 -6.68 -8.15
N ASP A 43 -3.77 -7.08 -9.25
CA ASP A 43 -2.33 -7.16 -9.38
C ASP A 43 -1.66 -5.86 -8.92
N ALA A 44 -0.62 -5.97 -8.09
CA ALA A 44 0.05 -4.82 -7.50
C ALA A 44 0.58 -3.83 -8.55
N GLY A 45 1.16 -4.31 -9.65
CA GLY A 45 1.64 -3.43 -10.72
C GLY A 45 0.50 -2.68 -11.41
N ARG A 46 -0.61 -3.37 -11.72
CA ARG A 46 -1.78 -2.73 -12.34
C ARG A 46 -2.42 -1.69 -11.42
N ALA A 47 -2.53 -2.01 -10.13
CA ALA A 47 -3.03 -1.07 -9.13
C ALA A 47 -2.14 0.17 -9.05
N LEU A 48 -0.81 0.00 -8.98
CA LEU A 48 0.14 1.11 -8.93
C LEU A 48 0.10 1.98 -10.20
N ASP A 49 -0.02 1.36 -11.38
CA ASP A 49 -0.24 2.07 -12.65
C ASP A 49 -1.54 2.88 -12.61
N ALA A 50 -2.64 2.28 -12.16
CA ALA A 50 -3.93 2.96 -12.05
C ALA A 50 -3.87 4.18 -11.12
N LEU A 51 -3.20 4.09 -9.97
CA LEU A 51 -3.00 5.23 -9.07
C LEU A 51 -2.23 6.37 -9.76
N LEU A 52 -1.20 6.03 -10.53
CA LEU A 52 -0.45 7.02 -11.32
C LEU A 52 -1.32 7.67 -12.40
N GLU A 53 -2.14 6.89 -13.11
CA GLU A 53 -3.06 7.38 -14.14
C GLU A 53 -4.19 8.25 -13.56
N GLN A 54 -4.61 7.97 -12.32
CA GLN A 54 -5.57 8.78 -11.56
C GLN A 54 -4.96 10.09 -11.04
N GLY A 55 -3.67 10.32 -11.26
CA GLY A 55 -2.99 11.55 -10.87
C GLY A 55 -2.46 11.53 -9.43
N GLU A 56 -2.29 10.36 -8.82
CA GLU A 56 -1.79 10.22 -7.46
C GLU A 56 -0.26 10.31 -7.32
N ALA A 57 0.41 10.85 -8.34
CA ALA A 57 1.85 11.07 -8.31
C ALA A 57 2.23 12.01 -7.16
N ALA A 58 3.27 11.64 -6.40
CA ALA A 58 3.79 12.37 -5.25
C ALA A 58 2.76 12.70 -4.15
N LEU A 59 1.73 11.86 -3.96
CA LEU A 59 0.71 12.05 -2.92
C LEU A 59 0.97 11.21 -1.65
N PHE A 60 1.78 10.16 -1.72
CA PHE A 60 2.02 9.27 -0.59
C PHE A 60 3.18 9.79 0.28
N ASP A 61 3.00 9.77 1.61
CA ASP A 61 4.07 10.05 2.58
C ASP A 61 5.01 8.84 2.77
N LEU A 62 4.47 7.63 2.65
CA LEU A 62 5.15 6.38 2.91
C LEU A 62 4.63 5.27 1.99
N ALA A 63 5.54 4.46 1.46
CA ALA A 63 5.23 3.17 0.84
C ALA A 63 5.93 2.03 1.58
N TYR A 64 5.23 0.92 1.81
CA TYR A 64 5.78 -0.31 2.38
C TYR A 64 5.60 -1.44 1.37
N ILE A 65 6.71 -2.00 0.89
CA ILE A 65 6.75 -3.06 -0.13
C ILE A 65 7.13 -4.37 0.54
N ASP A 66 6.14 -5.26 0.67
CA ASP A 66 6.28 -6.63 1.16
C ASP A 66 5.37 -7.53 0.30
N ALA A 67 5.87 -7.89 -0.87
CA ALA A 67 5.14 -8.58 -1.93
C ALA A 67 6.06 -9.61 -2.62
N ASP A 68 5.69 -10.10 -3.80
CA ASP A 68 6.52 -11.01 -4.58
C ASP A 68 7.88 -10.38 -4.93
N LYS A 69 8.95 -11.15 -4.70
CA LYS A 69 10.32 -10.65 -4.76
C LYS A 69 10.78 -10.40 -6.19
N GLU A 70 10.22 -11.15 -7.13
CA GLU A 70 10.53 -11.07 -8.56
C GLU A 70 10.24 -9.69 -9.14
N ARG A 71 9.24 -8.98 -8.62
CA ARG A 71 8.82 -7.65 -9.09
C ARG A 71 9.11 -6.51 -8.12
N GLN A 72 9.84 -6.80 -7.04
CA GLN A 72 10.13 -5.81 -5.99
C GLN A 72 10.77 -4.52 -6.53
N VAL A 73 11.66 -4.63 -7.53
CA VAL A 73 12.27 -3.47 -8.19
C VAL A 73 11.23 -2.66 -8.97
N ASP A 74 10.32 -3.32 -9.67
CA ASP A 74 9.26 -2.63 -10.41
C ASP A 74 8.35 -1.87 -9.43
N TYR A 75 7.95 -2.50 -8.33
CA TYR A 75 7.15 -1.83 -7.29
C TYR A 75 7.88 -0.62 -6.71
N TYR A 76 9.19 -0.73 -6.46
CA TYR A 76 10.00 0.39 -6.01
C TYR A 76 9.99 1.56 -7.00
N GLU A 77 10.13 1.30 -8.31
CA GLU A 77 10.07 2.34 -9.34
C GLU A 77 8.70 3.03 -9.43
N HIS A 78 7.60 2.31 -9.21
CA HIS A 78 6.27 2.93 -9.09
C HIS A 78 6.16 3.78 -7.83
N CYS A 79 6.61 3.25 -6.68
CA CYS A 79 6.59 3.97 -5.41
C CYS A 79 7.46 5.23 -5.46
N LEU A 80 8.57 5.24 -6.20
CA LEU A 80 9.38 6.45 -6.44
C LEU A 80 8.60 7.59 -7.09
N ARG A 81 7.58 7.27 -7.89
CA ARG A 81 6.71 8.24 -8.55
C ARG A 81 5.49 8.62 -7.71
N LEU A 82 4.97 7.68 -6.92
CA LEU A 82 3.79 7.87 -6.06
C LEU A 82 4.13 8.57 -4.73
N VAL A 83 5.31 8.30 -4.17
CA VAL A 83 5.76 8.89 -2.90
C VAL A 83 6.32 10.29 -3.14
N ARG A 84 5.93 11.25 -2.29
CA ARG A 84 6.38 12.64 -2.42
C ARG A 84 7.89 12.78 -2.18
N PRO A 85 8.54 13.83 -2.72
CA PRO A 85 9.90 14.17 -2.33
C PRO A 85 10.05 14.30 -0.81
N GLY A 86 11.00 13.57 -0.24
CA GLY A 86 11.21 13.50 1.21
C GLY A 86 10.33 12.48 1.95
N GLY A 87 9.48 11.73 1.26
CA GLY A 87 8.75 10.58 1.80
C GLY A 87 9.64 9.35 1.97
N LEU A 88 9.07 8.28 2.55
CA LEU A 88 9.79 7.04 2.86
C LEU A 88 9.31 5.88 2.01
N ILE A 89 10.24 5.14 1.40
CA ILE A 89 9.97 3.82 0.82
C ILE A 89 10.70 2.79 1.67
N ALA A 90 9.95 1.87 2.29
CA ALA A 90 10.47 0.76 3.05
C ALA A 90 10.19 -0.54 2.31
N VAL A 91 11.21 -1.40 2.20
CA VAL A 91 11.16 -2.65 1.45
C VAL A 91 11.58 -3.78 2.38
N ASP A 92 10.74 -4.81 2.51
CA ASP A 92 11.02 -5.95 3.38
C ASP A 92 11.79 -7.08 2.66
N ASN A 93 12.42 -7.96 3.44
CA ASN A 93 13.09 -9.20 3.04
C ASN A 93 14.13 -9.06 1.92
N THR A 94 15.00 -8.05 2.05
CA THR A 94 16.07 -7.71 1.10
C THR A 94 17.38 -8.50 1.29
N LEU A 95 17.48 -9.35 2.32
CA LEU A 95 18.68 -10.16 2.65
C LEU A 95 18.49 -11.66 2.38
#